data_AF-C9N023-F1
#
_entry.id   AF-C9N023-F1
#
_cell.length_a   1.000
_cell.length_b   1.000
_cell.length_c   1.000
_cell.angle_alpha   90.00
_cell.angle_beta   90.00
_cell.angle_gamma   90.00
#
_symmetry.space_group_name_H-M   'P 1'
#
loop_
_entity.id
_entity.type
_entity.pdbx_description
1 polymer ?
#
loop_
_entity_poly.entity_id
_entity_poly.type
_entity_poly.pdbx_seq_one_letter_code
_entity_poly.pdbx_strand_id
1 'polypeptide(L)'
;MFINQPLIYYRQHDNNQIGAKNSLKKLLSKRYFDNRDYTMIKAIFLKNEELLTDDKKRLIEEYFEITDVKKNRFKRFLDLKKSKIDMPLKKQLSFLIKG
;
A
#
# COMPACT_ATOMS: atom_id res chain seq x y z
N MET A 1 -4.07 12.67 10.77
CA MET A 1 -4.26 11.40 11.49
C MET A 1 -2.90 10.93 11.98
N PHE A 2 -2.71 10.81 13.30
CA PHE A 2 -1.43 10.47 13.92
C PHE A 2 -1.32 8.94 14.05
N ILE A 3 -0.28 8.35 13.47
CA ILE A 3 0.04 6.93 13.62
C ILE A 3 1.26 6.86 14.52
N ASN A 4 1.03 6.48 15.78
CA ASN A 4 2.10 6.28 16.75
C ASN A 4 2.67 4.87 16.59
N GLN A 5 3.43 4.66 15.51
CA GLN A 5 4.19 3.42 15.27
C GLN A 5 5.61 3.81 14.89
N PRO A 6 6.62 2.95 15.19
CA PRO A 6 8.02 3.21 14.88
C PRO A 6 8.26 3.02 13.37
N LEU A 7 7.73 3.95 12.57
CA LEU A 7 8.08 4.10 11.16
C LEU A 7 9.37 4.93 11.09
N ILE A 8 10.45 4.41 11.66
CA ILE A 8 11.77 5.06 11.91
C ILE A 8 12.39 5.75 10.66
N TYR A 9 11.86 5.49 9.46
CA TYR A 9 12.35 6.04 8.19
C TYR A 9 11.60 7.28 7.68
N TYR A 10 10.54 7.72 8.35
CA TYR A 10 9.94 9.02 8.08
C TYR A 10 10.31 9.93 9.25
N ARG A 11 11.00 11.06 9.00
CA ARG A 11 11.32 12.05 10.05
C ARG A 11 10.04 12.38 10.81
N GLN A 12 9.97 11.92 12.06
CA GLN A 12 8.92 12.25 12.99
C GLN A 12 9.39 13.50 13.74
N HIS A 13 8.70 14.62 13.55
CA HIS A 13 8.78 15.75 14.46
C HIS A 13 7.51 15.76 15.31
N ASP A 14 7.61 16.23 16.56
CA ASP A 14 6.46 16.50 17.41
C ASP A 14 5.44 17.34 16.64
N ASN A 15 4.17 16.93 16.68
CA ASN A 15 3.05 17.40 15.83
C ASN A 15 2.97 16.78 14.42
N ASN A 16 3.20 15.47 14.35
CA ASN A 16 3.00 14.57 13.21
C ASN A 16 1.55 14.54 12.61
N GLN A 17 1.09 15.66 12.06
CA GLN A 17 0.42 15.55 10.76
C GLN A 17 1.41 14.80 9.88
N ILE A 18 1.08 13.59 9.41
CA ILE A 18 1.75 13.06 8.22
C ILE A 18 1.85 14.26 7.29
N GLY A 19 3.05 14.66 6.87
CA GLY A 19 3.23 15.67 5.83
C GLY A 19 2.58 15.14 4.55
N ALA A 20 1.26 15.19 4.50
CA ALA A 20 0.42 14.25 3.77
C ALA A 20 0.51 14.49 2.28
N LYS A 21 0.91 15.71 1.88
CA LYS A 21 1.03 16.07 0.48
C LYS A 21 2.12 15.29 -0.26
N ASN A 22 3.26 15.02 0.38
CA ASN A 22 4.42 14.45 -0.32
C ASN A 22 4.65 12.97 0.02
N SER A 23 4.35 12.50 1.23
CA SER A 23 4.64 11.12 1.64
C SER A 23 3.78 10.07 0.92
N LEU A 24 2.46 10.32 0.85
CA LEU A 24 1.52 9.46 0.13
C LEU A 24 1.75 9.54 -1.39
N LYS A 25 1.94 10.75 -1.93
CA LYS A 25 2.25 10.94 -3.35
C LYS A 25 3.55 10.21 -3.74
N LYS A 26 4.58 10.27 -2.90
CA LYS A 26 5.85 9.57 -3.11
C LYS A 26 5.70 8.05 -3.02
N LEU A 27 4.86 7.56 -2.10
CA LEU A 27 4.51 6.13 -1.99
C LEU A 27 3.75 5.63 -3.23
N LEU A 28 2.78 6.41 -3.72
CA LEU A 28 2.05 6.12 -4.95
C LEU A 28 2.94 6.16 -6.19
N SER A 29 3.96 7.02 -6.21
CA SER A 29 4.89 7.17 -7.35
C SER A 29 6.08 6.20 -7.36
N LYS A 30 6.30 5.40 -6.32
CA LYS A 30 7.40 4.42 -6.30
C LYS A 30 7.29 3.43 -7.46
N ARG A 31 8.42 2.90 -7.93
CA ARG A 31 8.43 1.90 -9.01
C ARG A 31 8.13 0.47 -8.51
N TYR A 32 8.37 0.19 -7.23
CA TYR A 32 8.30 -1.15 -6.64
C TYR A 32 7.46 -1.13 -5.36
N PHE A 33 7.03 -2.31 -4.94
CA PHE A 33 6.36 -2.53 -3.65
C PHE A 33 7.40 -2.78 -2.57
N ASP A 34 7.40 -1.91 -1.57
CA ASP A 34 8.25 -2.04 -0.39
C ASP A 34 7.45 -2.71 0.73
N ASN A 35 8.03 -3.70 1.41
CA ASN A 35 7.37 -4.34 2.55
C ASN A 35 6.99 -3.32 3.63
N ARG A 36 7.78 -2.24 3.77
CA ARG A 36 7.48 -1.14 4.71
C ARG A 36 6.20 -0.39 4.33
N ASP A 37 5.99 -0.17 3.04
CA ASP A 37 4.77 0.47 2.53
C ASP A 37 3.56 -0.44 2.81
N TYR A 38 3.72 -1.75 2.62
CA TYR A 38 2.69 -2.74 2.97
C TYR A 38 2.35 -2.70 4.46
N THR A 39 3.36 -2.73 5.36
CA THR A 39 3.15 -2.66 6.81
C THR A 39 2.44 -1.36 7.22
N MET A 40 2.83 -0.23 6.62
CA MET A 40 2.20 1.06 6.90
C MET A 40 0.74 1.10 6.46
N ILE A 41 0.43 0.65 5.23
CA ILE A 41 -0.95 0.62 4.74
C ILE A 41 -1.79 -0.34 5.60
N LYS A 42 -1.24 -1.48 6.00
CA LYS A 42 -1.90 -2.44 6.90
C LYS A 42 -2.22 -1.84 8.27
N ALA A 43 -1.29 -1.09 8.86
CA ALA A 43 -1.52 -0.39 10.11
C ALA A 43 -2.61 0.69 9.99
N ILE A 44 -2.64 1.43 8.88
CA ILE A 44 -3.69 2.42 8.60
C ILE A 44 -5.05 1.73 8.45
N PHE A 45 -5.10 0.62 7.71
CA PHE A 45 -6.32 -0.16 7.49
C PHE A 45 -6.91 -0.64 8.82
N LEU A 46 -6.12 -1.36 9.63
CA LEU A 46 -6.57 -1.90 10.92
C LEU A 46 -7.03 -0.80 11.88
N LYS A 47 -6.38 0.37 11.86
CA LYS A 47 -6.75 1.50 12.74
C LYS A 47 -8.07 2.18 12.32
N ASN A 48 -8.46 2.07 11.06
CA ASN A 48 -9.63 2.76 10.51
C ASN A 48 -10.70 1.80 9.99
N GLU A 49 -10.56 0.50 10.28
CA GLU A 49 -11.40 -0.53 9.71
C GLU A 49 -12.89 -0.27 9.98
N GLU A 50 -13.24 0.12 11.21
CA GLU A 50 -14.61 0.44 11.60
C GLU A 50 -15.21 1.64 10.85
N LEU A 51 -14.37 2.53 10.30
CA LEU A 51 -14.78 3.72 9.57
C LEU A 51 -14.87 3.49 8.05
N LEU A 52 -14.46 2.32 7.57
CA LEU A 52 -14.48 1.97 6.15
C LEU A 52 -15.76 1.25 5.79
N THR A 53 -16.34 1.61 4.65
CA THR A 53 -17.41 0.83 4.02
C THR A 53 -16.86 -0.50 3.51
N ASP A 54 -17.70 -1.53 3.45
CA ASP A 54 -17.30 -2.87 3.02
C ASP A 54 -16.64 -2.89 1.64
N ASP A 55 -17.10 -2.07 0.71
CA ASP A 55 -16.47 -1.92 -0.61
C ASP A 55 -15.03 -1.41 -0.54
N LYS A 56 -14.77 -0.43 0.35
CA LYS A 56 -13.42 0.09 0.57
C LYS A 56 -12.53 -0.93 1.26
N LYS A 57 -13.09 -1.70 2.21
CA LYS A 57 -12.35 -2.80 2.86
C LYS A 57 -11.93 -3.83 1.82
N ARG A 58 -12.88 -4.31 1.00
CA ARG A 58 -12.62 -5.29 -0.05
C ARG A 58 -11.55 -4.83 -1.03
N LEU A 59 -11.58 -3.55 -1.45
CA LEU A 59 -10.53 -2.98 -2.32
C LEU A 59 -9.14 -2.99 -1.66
N ILE A 60 -9.06 -2.71 -0.36
CA ILE A 60 -7.79 -2.70 0.38
C ILE A 60 -7.29 -4.14 0.63
N GLU A 61 -8.19 -5.07 0.88
CA GLU A 61 -7.88 -6.50 1.00
C GLU A 61 -7.37 -7.08 -0.31
N GLU A 62 -8.04 -6.81 -1.43
CA GLU A 62 -7.57 -7.17 -2.78
C GLU A 62 -6.17 -6.59 -3.04
N TYR A 63 -5.92 -5.35 -2.62
CA TYR A 63 -4.59 -4.75 -2.73
C TYR A 63 -3.54 -5.54 -1.94
N PHE A 64 -3.84 -5.94 -0.70
CA PHE A 64 -2.92 -6.75 0.10
C PHE A 64 -2.68 -8.14 -0.52
N GLU A 65 -3.72 -8.76 -1.09
CA GLU A 65 -3.59 -10.03 -1.78
C GLU A 65 -2.66 -9.95 -3.00
N ILE A 66 -2.83 -8.91 -3.81
CA ILE A 66 -2.02 -8.69 -5.02
C ILE A 66 -0.57 -8.35 -4.64
N THR A 67 -0.39 -7.58 -3.57
CA THR A 67 0.94 -7.14 -3.15
C THR A 67 1.72 -8.18 -2.34
N ASP A 68 1.09 -9.27 -1.91
CA ASP A 68 1.74 -10.34 -1.16
C ASP A 68 2.85 -11.03 -1.98
N VAL A 69 4.09 -10.84 -1.56
CA VAL A 69 5.29 -11.42 -2.19
C VAL A 69 5.36 -12.95 -2.06
N LYS A 70 4.60 -13.55 -1.15
CA LYS A 70 4.51 -15.02 -1.03
C LYS A 70 3.71 -15.65 -2.16
N LYS A 71 2.81 -14.90 -2.81
CA LYS A 71 2.04 -15.39 -3.97
C LYS A 71 2.89 -15.35 -5.25
N ASN A 72 2.60 -16.25 -6.18
CA ASN A 72 3.29 -16.31 -7.48
C ASN A 72 3.15 -14.98 -8.24
N ARG A 73 4.27 -14.48 -8.81
CA ARG A 73 4.35 -13.23 -9.57
C ARG A 73 3.33 -13.13 -10.72
N PHE A 74 3.12 -14.21 -11.47
CA PHE A 74 2.13 -14.24 -12.56
C PHE A 74 0.71 -14.19 -12.03
N LYS A 75 0.42 -14.89 -10.94
CA LYS A 75 -0.89 -14.87 -10.29
C LYS A 75 -1.21 -13.46 -9.79
N ARG A 76 -0.27 -12.81 -9.10
CA ARG A 76 -0.40 -11.41 -8.64
C ARG A 76 -0.66 -10.45 -9.79
N PHE A 77 0.02 -10.63 -10.92
CA PHE A 77 -0.20 -9.80 -12.10
C PHE A 77 -1.59 -10.02 -12.72
N LEU A 78 -2.06 -11.27 -12.82
CA LEU A 78 -3.41 -11.59 -13.30
C LEU A 78 -4.48 -11.05 -12.36
N ASP A 79 -4.31 -11.23 -11.05
CA ASP A 79 -5.22 -10.73 -10.02
C ASP A 79 -5.31 -9.20 -10.10
N LEU A 80 -4.17 -8.50 -10.28
CA LEU A 80 -4.15 -7.05 -10.53
C LEU A 80 -4.95 -6.65 -11.76
N LYS A 81 -4.80 -7.36 -12.88
CA LYS A 81 -5.53 -7.08 -14.12
C LYS A 81 -7.04 -7.30 -14.00
N LYS A 82 -7.47 -8.18 -13.10
CA LYS A 82 -8.88 -8.44 -12.80
C LYS A 82 -9.44 -7.48 -11.75
N SER A 83 -8.59 -6.96 -10.86
CA SER A 83 -9.00 -6.03 -9.80
C SER A 83 -9.38 -4.66 -10.35
N LYS A 84 -10.13 -3.90 -9.54
CA LYS A 84 -10.47 -2.49 -9.83
C LYS A 84 -9.38 -1.51 -9.35
N ILE A 85 -8.20 -2.02 -8.98
CA ILE A 85 -7.13 -1.21 -8.40
C ILE A 85 -6.38 -0.49 -9.51
N ASP A 86 -6.55 0.84 -9.56
CA ASP A 86 -5.74 1.67 -10.43
C ASP A 86 -4.32 1.81 -9.89
N MET A 87 -3.34 1.59 -10.78
CA MET A 87 -1.94 1.63 -10.42
C MET A 87 -1.07 1.97 -11.63
N PRO A 88 0.00 2.78 -11.45
CA PRO A 88 0.92 3.10 -12.54
C PRO A 88 1.51 1.86 -13.21
N LEU A 89 1.56 1.84 -14.55
CA LEU A 89 2.13 0.75 -15.37
C LEU A 89 3.52 0.30 -14.89
N LYS A 90 4.37 1.24 -14.45
CA LYS A 90 5.71 0.95 -13.92
C LYS A 90 5.67 0.03 -12.69
N LYS A 91 4.67 0.18 -11.81
CA LYS A 91 4.44 -0.70 -10.66
C LYS A 91 3.83 -2.03 -11.09
N GLN A 92 2.91 -2.03 -12.05
CA GLN A 92 2.33 -3.26 -12.58
C GLN A 92 3.41 -4.19 -13.16
N LEU A 93 4.32 -3.63 -13.96
CA LEU A 93 5.45 -4.36 -14.53
C LEU A 93 6.48 -4.78 -13.47
N SER A 94 6.54 -4.07 -12.35
CA SER A 94 7.47 -4.40 -11.27
C SER A 94 7.20 -5.78 -10.66
N PHE A 95 5.93 -6.21 -10.61
CA PHE A 95 5.55 -7.55 -10.15
C PHE A 95 6.23 -8.67 -10.95
N LEU A 96 6.45 -8.45 -12.25
CA LEU A 96 7.04 -9.44 -13.15
C LEU A 96 8.57 -9.44 -13.10
N ILE A 97 9.18 -8.26 -12.92
CA ILE A 97 10.64 -8.06 -13.02
C ILE A 97 11.34 -8.29 -11.67
N LYS A 98 10.74 -7.84 -10.56
CA LYS A 98 11.26 -8.01 -9.21
C LYS A 98 10.10 -8.38 -8.29
N GLY A 99 9.92 -9.69 -8.09
CA GLY A 99 9.13 -10.22 -6.98
C GLY A 99 10.03 -10.49 -5.81
#